data_AF-A0A6P0TA43-F1
#
_entry.id   AF-A0A6P0TA43-F1
#
_cell.length_a   1.000
_cell.length_b   1.000
_cell.length_c   1.000
_cell.angle_alpha   90.00
_cell.angle_beta   90.00
_cell.angle_gamma   90.00
#
_symmetry.space_group_name_H-M   'P 1'
#
loop_
_entity.id
_entity.type
_entity.pdbx_description
1 polymer ?
#
loop_
_entity_poly.entity_id
_entity_poly.type
_entity_poly.pdbx_seq_one_letter_code
_entity_poly.pdbx_strand_id
1 'polypeptide(L)'
;MTQQDYFYESMPDGIAIAIQSFDPDLECCGQEGYELLVMTFGTDVNGNHVKTASEADYAKFAKSMAALFELEQCPSIEDAKAIMQQALQQWGG
;
A
#
# COMPACT_ATOMS: atom_id res chain seq x y z
N MET A 1 -0.88 -11.00 -20.09
CA MET A 1 -0.97 -10.93 -18.62
C MET A 1 -2.41 -10.65 -18.26
N THR A 2 -3.00 -11.45 -17.37
CA THR A 2 -4.31 -11.13 -16.81
C THR A 2 -4.17 -9.90 -15.91
N GLN A 3 -5.25 -9.16 -15.70
CA GLN A 3 -5.22 -7.97 -14.83
C GLN A 3 -4.81 -8.30 -13.37
N GLN A 4 -4.97 -9.57 -12.97
CA GLN A 4 -4.48 -10.10 -11.69
C GLN A 4 -2.95 -10.21 -11.67
N ASP A 5 -2.30 -10.78 -12.69
CA ASP A 5 -0.83 -10.86 -12.77
C ASP A 5 -0.20 -9.47 -12.65
N TYR A 6 -0.71 -8.50 -13.40
CA TYR A 6 -0.18 -7.13 -13.39
C TYR A 6 -0.36 -6.42 -12.04
N PHE A 7 -1.38 -6.78 -11.26
CA PHE A 7 -1.52 -6.29 -9.89
C PHE A 7 -0.40 -6.84 -8.99
N TYR A 8 -0.19 -8.17 -8.99
CA TYR A 8 0.81 -8.80 -8.14
C TYR A 8 2.26 -8.44 -8.53
N GLU A 9 2.49 -8.07 -9.81
CA GLU A 9 3.81 -7.69 -10.31
C GLU A 9 4.17 -6.20 -10.17
N SER A 10 3.20 -5.29 -10.03
CA SER A 10 3.49 -3.84 -10.10
C SER A 10 2.86 -3.00 -9.00
N MET A 11 1.78 -3.45 -8.38
CA MET A 11 1.15 -2.70 -7.29
C MET A 11 1.98 -2.74 -5.99
N PRO A 12 2.56 -3.88 -5.56
CA PRO A 12 3.39 -3.93 -4.37
C PRO A 12 4.64 -3.04 -4.47
N ASP A 13 5.29 -3.03 -5.63
CA ASP A 13 6.40 -2.10 -5.91
C ASP A 13 5.95 -0.64 -5.89
N GLY A 14 4.77 -0.33 -6.44
CA GLY A 14 4.20 1.01 -6.36
C GLY A 14 3.98 1.47 -4.92
N ILE A 15 3.53 0.57 -4.03
CA ILE A 15 3.40 0.85 -2.59
C ILE A 15 4.77 1.12 -1.97
N ALA A 16 5.76 0.26 -2.24
CA ALA A 16 7.10 0.40 -1.72
C ALA A 16 7.75 1.74 -2.11
N ILE A 17 7.64 2.13 -3.37
CA ILE A 17 8.14 3.41 -3.89
C ILE A 17 7.39 4.58 -3.25
N ALA A 18 6.08 4.47 -3.07
CA ALA A 18 5.27 5.52 -2.44
C ALA A 18 5.63 5.69 -0.95
N ILE A 19 5.92 4.60 -0.24
CA ILE A 19 6.39 4.64 1.15
C ILE A 19 7.77 5.31 1.22
N GLN A 20 8.73 4.90 0.38
CA GLN A 20 10.05 5.58 0.33
C GLN A 20 9.95 7.06 -0.04
N SER A 21 8.95 7.45 -0.83
CA SER A 21 8.70 8.86 -1.16
C SER A 21 8.12 9.64 0.02
N PHE A 22 7.31 8.98 0.85
CA PHE A 22 6.74 9.55 2.06
C PHE A 22 7.77 9.67 3.18
N ASP A 23 8.53 8.60 3.41
CA ASP A 23 9.59 8.52 4.39
C ASP A 23 10.79 7.76 3.80
N PRO A 24 11.88 8.46 3.42
CA PRO A 24 13.03 7.83 2.78
C PRO A 24 13.87 6.98 3.74
N ASP A 25 13.66 7.09 5.05
CA ASP A 25 14.30 6.22 6.04
C ASP A 25 13.56 4.87 6.18
N LEU A 26 12.35 4.75 5.62
CA LEU A 26 11.63 3.48 5.52
C LEU A 26 12.08 2.66 4.31
N GLU A 27 12.91 1.64 4.58
CA GLU A 27 13.24 0.61 3.61
C GLU A 27 12.02 -0.31 3.39
N CYS A 28 11.18 0.04 2.42
CA CYS A 28 10.11 -0.82 1.92
C CYS A 28 10.51 -1.42 0.57
N CYS A 29 10.40 -2.74 0.45
CA CYS A 29 10.50 -3.47 -0.82
C CYS A 29 9.12 -3.93 -1.31
N GLY A 30 9.05 -4.42 -2.55
CA GLY A 30 7.79 -4.92 -3.12
C GLY A 30 7.16 -6.06 -2.29
N GLN A 31 7.94 -6.85 -1.58
CA GLN A 31 7.40 -7.88 -0.68
C GLN A 31 6.67 -7.27 0.53
N GLU A 32 7.28 -6.31 1.25
CA GLU A 32 6.59 -5.56 2.32
C GLU A 32 5.39 -4.80 1.79
N GLY A 33 5.49 -4.21 0.59
CA GLY A 33 4.36 -3.56 -0.08
C GLY A 33 3.18 -4.52 -0.30
N TYR A 34 3.46 -5.78 -0.67
CA TYR A 34 2.43 -6.80 -0.79
C TYR A 34 1.87 -7.22 0.57
N GLU A 35 2.73 -7.38 1.57
CA GLU A 35 2.32 -7.74 2.93
C GLU A 35 1.38 -6.68 3.53
N LEU A 36 1.66 -5.40 3.33
CA LEU A 36 0.76 -4.31 3.73
C LEU A 36 -0.60 -4.40 3.06
N LEU A 37 -0.63 -4.69 1.76
CA LEU A 37 -1.87 -4.85 1.02
C LEU A 37 -2.67 -6.04 1.55
N VAL A 38 -2.00 -7.15 1.89
CA VAL A 38 -2.65 -8.33 2.50
C VAL A 38 -3.14 -8.04 3.92
N MET A 39 -2.37 -7.35 4.75
CA MET A 39 -2.79 -6.96 6.10
C MET A 39 -4.01 -6.01 6.05
N THR A 40 -4.07 -5.15 5.04
CA THR A 40 -5.14 -4.18 4.84
C THR A 40 -6.40 -4.82 4.26
N PHE A 41 -6.31 -5.48 3.11
CA PHE A 41 -7.46 -5.95 2.33
C PHE A 41 -7.69 -7.47 2.41
N GLY A 42 -6.76 -8.23 2.99
CA GLY A 42 -6.78 -9.69 3.04
C GLY A 42 -5.99 -10.34 1.91
N THR A 43 -5.84 -11.67 1.97
CA THR A 43 -5.05 -12.45 1.00
C THR A 43 -5.62 -12.44 -0.42
N ASP A 44 -6.89 -12.06 -0.58
CA ASP A 44 -7.58 -11.94 -1.87
C ASP A 44 -7.50 -10.51 -2.45
N VAL A 45 -6.54 -9.70 -1.95
CA VAL A 45 -6.34 -8.33 -2.42
C VAL A 45 -6.04 -8.31 -3.92
N ASN A 46 -6.67 -7.34 -4.60
CA ASN A 46 -6.53 -7.12 -6.02
C ASN A 46 -6.67 -5.62 -6.33
N GLY A 47 -6.42 -5.22 -7.57
CA GLY A 47 -6.44 -3.81 -7.96
C GLY A 47 -7.78 -3.11 -7.72
N ASN A 48 -8.90 -3.82 -7.77
CA ASN A 48 -10.21 -3.23 -7.49
C ASN A 48 -10.38 -2.89 -6.00
N HIS A 49 -9.87 -3.72 -5.09
CA HIS A 49 -9.88 -3.43 -3.65
C HIS A 49 -9.13 -2.12 -3.36
N VAL A 50 -7.97 -1.93 -3.98
CA VAL A 50 -7.17 -0.71 -3.83
C VAL A 50 -7.88 0.50 -4.46
N LYS A 51 -8.48 0.34 -5.67
CA LYS A 51 -9.22 1.41 -6.36
C LYS A 51 -10.48 1.87 -5.64
N THR A 52 -11.13 0.96 -4.93
CA THR A 52 -12.38 1.21 -4.20
C THR A 52 -12.17 1.36 -2.69
N ALA A 53 -10.90 1.52 -2.27
CA ALA A 53 -10.53 1.67 -0.87
C ALA A 53 -11.29 2.83 -0.23
N SER A 54 -11.86 2.55 0.93
CA SER A 54 -12.61 3.50 1.75
C SER A 54 -11.71 4.14 2.80
N GLU A 55 -12.23 5.13 3.51
CA GLU A 55 -11.54 5.77 4.62
C GLU A 55 -11.14 4.77 5.74
N ALA A 56 -11.96 3.74 5.94
CA ALA A 56 -11.65 2.66 6.87
C ALA A 56 -10.46 1.81 6.41
N ASP A 57 -10.32 1.60 5.10
CA ASP A 57 -9.20 0.86 4.51
C ASP A 57 -7.90 1.68 4.63
N TYR A 58 -7.95 2.99 4.41
CA TYR A 58 -6.80 3.88 4.64
C TYR A 58 -6.37 3.89 6.12
N ALA A 59 -7.33 3.95 7.05
CA ALA A 59 -7.03 3.84 8.47
C ALA A 59 -6.41 2.48 8.84
N LYS A 60 -6.84 1.41 8.19
CA LYS A 60 -6.29 0.06 8.39
C LYS A 60 -4.90 -0.07 7.77
N PHE A 61 -4.68 0.51 6.59
CA PHE A 61 -3.37 0.58 5.94
C PHE A 61 -2.36 1.31 6.83
N ALA A 62 -2.74 2.47 7.37
CA ALA A 62 -1.90 3.23 8.27
C ALA A 62 -1.46 2.40 9.51
N LYS A 63 -2.40 1.68 10.12
CA LYS A 63 -2.12 0.79 11.25
C LYS A 63 -1.24 -0.40 10.85
N SER A 64 -1.46 -0.96 9.66
CA SER A 64 -0.67 -2.07 9.15
C SER A 64 0.77 -1.62 8.87
N MET A 65 0.95 -0.42 8.32
CA MET A 65 2.25 0.22 8.11
C MET A 65 2.98 0.46 9.43
N ALA A 66 2.29 1.03 10.43
CA ALA A 66 2.88 1.21 11.75
C ALA A 66 3.28 -0.11 12.42
N ALA A 67 2.47 -1.16 12.25
CA ALA A 67 2.76 -2.47 12.81
C ALA A 67 3.90 -3.19 12.07
N LEU A 68 3.96 -3.07 10.74
CA LEU A 68 4.95 -3.75 9.91
C LEU A 68 6.35 -3.15 10.07
N PHE A 69 6.44 -1.82 10.08
CA PHE A 69 7.72 -1.11 10.21
C PHE A 69 8.03 -0.69 11.65
N GLU A 70 7.25 -1.16 12.62
CA GLU A 70 7.40 -0.83 14.05
C GLU A 70 7.52 0.68 14.32
N LEU A 71 6.72 1.49 13.60
CA LEU A 71 6.76 2.95 13.68
C LEU A 71 6.31 3.42 15.06
N GLU A 72 7.06 4.34 15.66
CA GLU A 72 6.69 5.00 16.92
C GLU A 72 5.40 5.84 16.77
N GLN A 73 5.16 6.36 15.57
CA GLN A 73 3.95 7.12 15.24
C GLN A 73 3.21 6.47 14.08
N CYS A 74 1.92 6.21 14.29
CA CYS A 74 1.07 5.71 13.23
C CYS A 74 0.84 6.83 12.21
N PRO A 75 1.07 6.58 10.90
CA PRO A 75 0.76 7.56 9.87
C PRO A 75 -0.73 7.92 9.89
N SER A 76 -1.05 9.11 9.39
CA SER A 76 -2.43 9.58 9.36
C SER A 76 -3.20 8.87 8.25
N ILE A 77 -4.53 8.93 8.32
CA ILE A 77 -5.41 8.45 7.24
C ILE A 77 -5.07 9.16 5.92
N GLU A 78 -4.76 10.46 5.98
CA GLU A 78 -4.38 11.27 4.82
C GLU A 78 -3.06 10.79 4.20
N ASP A 79 -2.07 10.43 5.02
CA ASP A 79 -0.78 9.90 4.58
C ASP A 79 -0.96 8.54 3.90
N ALA A 80 -1.69 7.62 4.55
CA ALA A 80 -2.02 6.32 3.98
C ALA A 80 -2.78 6.44 2.65
N LYS A 81 -3.73 7.37 2.57
CA LYS A 81 -4.44 7.66 1.33
C LYS A 81 -3.50 8.18 0.25
N ALA A 82 -2.59 9.11 0.57
CA ALA A 82 -1.63 9.64 -0.38
C ALA A 82 -0.70 8.55 -0.93
N ILE A 83 -0.15 7.69 -0.05
CA ILE A 83 0.69 6.55 -0.42
C ILE A 83 -0.04 5.62 -1.38
N MET A 84 -1.26 5.21 -1.01
CA MET A 84 -2.08 4.32 -1.83
C MET A 84 -2.45 4.93 -3.19
N GLN A 85 -2.76 6.22 -3.23
CA GLN A 85 -3.07 6.92 -4.48
C GLN A 85 -1.84 7.07 -5.38
N GLN A 86 -0.67 7.35 -4.81
CA GLN A 86 0.59 7.41 -5.56
C GLN A 86 0.92 6.04 -6.16
N ALA A 87 0.74 4.97 -5.39
CA ALA A 87 0.95 3.62 -5.87
C ALA A 87 -0.04 3.23 -6.99
N LEU A 88 -1.32 3.63 -6.87
CA LEU A 88 -2.32 3.45 -7.94
C LEU A 88 -1.96 4.21 -9.22
N GLN A 89 -1.43 5.43 -9.10
CA GLN A 89 -0.98 6.21 -10.25
C GLN A 89 0.19 5.54 -10.97
N GLN A 90 1.14 4.96 -10.22
CA GLN A 90 2.24 4.19 -10.81
C GLN A 90 1.77 2.90 -11.47
N TRP A 91 0.73 2.26 -10.93
CA TRP A 91 0.10 1.08 -11.51
C TRP A 91 -0.75 1.37 -12.76
N GLY A 92 -1.05 2.63 -13.07
CA GLY A 92 -1.73 3.01 -14.33
C GLY A 92 -3.17 3.49 -14.19
N GLY A 93 -3.64 3.81 -12.97
CA GLY A 93 -4.93 4.48 -12.75
C GLY A 93 -6.15 3.58 -12.74
#